data_AF-A0A6W0NU41-F1
#
_entry.id   AF-A0A6W0NU41-F1
#
_cell.length_a   1.000
_cell.length_b   1.000
_cell.length_c   1.000
_cell.angle_alpha   90.00
_cell.angle_beta   90.00
_cell.angle_gamma   90.00
#
_symmetry.space_group_name_H-M   'P 1'
#
loop_
_entity.id
_entity.type
_entity.pdbx_description
1 polymer ?
#
loop_
_entity_poly.entity_id
_entity_poly.type
_entity_poly.pdbx_seq_one_letter_code
_entity_poly.pdbx_strand_id
1 'polypeptide(L)'
;MKEALATGSEAWWRTKTGPEWIREKDGNYRVTFWWRDPQGNETHSPIRRVWVYITGVTDHHQNAQPQTMARIAGTDVWRWSTALSANWRGSYCFIPTERDDVFAAFAPGETPDRNALREGWRQLLPQAIADPLNSQSWRGGRGHAVSALEMPDAPLQPGWDRPETPYSPPLMMQWHSERLGNSRRVWILTTGDEAPEERPLAILLDGQFWAENMPVWPALASLTHQRLLPGAVYLLIDAIDTQHRSQELTCNADFWLAVQQELLPQVRAVTPFSDDAGRTVVAGQSFGGLSALYAGLNWPTRFGCVLSQSGSFWWPHRITPPEGEVITRLKTGALCARGLRIVLEAGVREPIVFQANQALYAQLNTSQQSIFWRQVDGGHDALCWRGGLTQGLMLLWQPLIDTL
;
A
#
# COMPACT_ATOMS: atom_id res chain seq x y z
N MET A 1 -3.13 -44.72 -15.46
CA MET A 1 -2.56 -43.71 -16.37
C MET A 1 -3.40 -42.45 -16.23
N LYS A 2 -2.86 -41.34 -15.72
CA LYS A 2 -3.54 -40.04 -15.85
C LYS A 2 -3.40 -39.63 -17.31
N GLU A 3 -4.50 -39.46 -18.04
CA GLU A 3 -4.45 -38.89 -19.38
C GLU A 3 -3.75 -37.53 -19.30
N ALA A 4 -2.70 -37.35 -20.12
CA ALA A 4 -2.00 -36.08 -20.22
C ALA A 4 -2.95 -35.09 -20.91
N LEU A 5 -3.41 -34.07 -20.18
CA LEU A 5 -4.24 -33.01 -20.74
C LEU A 5 -3.43 -32.23 -21.79
N ALA A 6 -4.00 -32.05 -22.97
CA ALA A 6 -3.37 -31.23 -24.02
C ALA A 6 -3.29 -29.77 -23.55
N THR A 7 -2.08 -29.19 -23.51
CA THR A 7 -1.84 -27.79 -23.12
C THR A 7 -2.68 -26.84 -23.99
N GLY A 8 -3.36 -25.88 -23.37
CA GLY A 8 -4.27 -24.94 -24.05
C GLY A 8 -5.68 -25.50 -24.34
N SER A 9 -5.94 -26.79 -24.07
CA SER A 9 -7.31 -27.30 -24.10
C SER A 9 -8.15 -26.74 -22.95
N GLU A 10 -9.48 -26.74 -23.11
CA GLU A 10 -10.40 -26.32 -22.06
C GLU A 10 -10.20 -27.11 -20.76
N ALA A 11 -9.97 -28.42 -20.86
CA ALA A 11 -9.70 -29.27 -19.70
C ALA A 11 -8.38 -28.89 -19.00
N TRP A 12 -7.36 -28.47 -19.76
CA TRP A 12 -6.11 -27.96 -19.19
C TRP A 12 -6.32 -26.63 -18.47
N TRP A 13 -7.06 -25.69 -19.06
CA TRP A 13 -7.35 -24.40 -18.43
C TRP A 13 -8.11 -24.53 -17.10
N ARG A 14 -9.00 -25.53 -16.97
CA ARG A 14 -9.68 -25.84 -15.71
C ARG A 14 -8.75 -26.25 -14.56
N THR A 15 -7.49 -26.60 -14.86
CA THR A 15 -6.49 -26.89 -13.83
C THR A 15 -5.80 -25.62 -13.30
N LYS A 16 -6.00 -24.46 -13.93
CA LYS A 16 -5.33 -23.21 -13.58
C LYS A 16 -6.25 -22.31 -12.77
N THR A 17 -5.75 -21.88 -11.61
CA THR A 17 -6.46 -20.99 -10.68
C THR A 17 -5.67 -19.70 -10.39
N GLY A 18 -4.72 -19.35 -11.26
CA GLY A 18 -3.79 -18.23 -11.10
C GLY A 18 -2.32 -18.63 -11.27
N PRO A 19 -1.38 -17.84 -10.74
CA PRO A 19 0.04 -18.15 -10.75
C PRO A 19 0.36 -19.42 -9.96
N GLU A 20 1.29 -20.22 -10.47
CA GLU A 20 1.77 -21.45 -9.84
C GLU A 20 3.22 -21.28 -9.38
N TRP A 21 3.62 -21.89 -8.27
CA TRP A 21 4.97 -21.77 -7.74
C TRP A 21 5.60 -23.11 -7.40
N ILE A 22 6.92 -23.19 -7.56
CA ILE A 22 7.74 -24.34 -7.19
C ILE A 22 8.88 -23.85 -6.30
N ARG A 23 9.05 -24.46 -5.12
CA ARG A 23 10.18 -24.17 -4.23
C ARG A 23 11.47 -24.66 -4.87
N GLU A 24 12.47 -23.78 -4.98
CA GLU A 24 13.79 -24.10 -5.48
C GLU A 24 14.78 -24.38 -4.33
N LYS A 25 15.94 -24.96 -4.67
CA LYS A 25 16.95 -25.42 -3.70
C LYS A 25 17.54 -24.27 -2.87
N ASP A 26 17.60 -23.06 -3.42
CA ASP A 26 18.09 -21.86 -2.75
C ASP A 26 17.09 -21.28 -1.74
N GLY A 27 15.89 -21.87 -1.64
CA GLY A 27 14.83 -21.40 -0.77
C GLY A 27 13.95 -20.33 -1.41
N ASN A 28 14.17 -19.92 -2.65
CA ASN A 28 13.24 -19.07 -3.41
C ASN A 28 12.17 -19.91 -4.11
N TYR A 29 11.28 -19.24 -4.82
CA TYR A 29 10.23 -19.86 -5.62
C TYR A 29 10.35 -19.45 -7.08
N ARG A 30 10.27 -20.43 -7.98
CA ARG A 30 9.97 -20.19 -9.39
C ARG A 30 8.47 -20.07 -9.55
N VAL A 31 8.00 -18.87 -9.87
CA VAL A 31 6.58 -18.57 -10.09
C VAL A 31 6.30 -18.49 -11.58
N THR A 32 5.23 -19.11 -12.03
CA THR A 32 4.77 -19.09 -13.43
C THR A 32 3.39 -18.48 -13.52
N PHE A 33 3.27 -17.45 -14.35
CA PHE A 33 2.03 -16.76 -14.67
C PHE A 33 1.47 -17.28 -15.99
N TRP A 34 0.15 -17.30 -16.07
CA TRP A 34 -0.59 -17.80 -17.21
C TRP A 34 -1.64 -16.77 -17.62
N TRP A 35 -1.76 -16.52 -18.91
CA TRP A 35 -2.87 -15.73 -19.44
C TRP A 35 -3.46 -16.44 -20.66
N ARG A 36 -4.80 -16.55 -20.66
CA ARG A 36 -5.54 -17.15 -21.77
C ARG A 36 -5.93 -16.06 -22.74
N ASP A 37 -5.50 -16.19 -23.98
CA ASP A 37 -5.87 -15.26 -25.03
C ASP A 37 -7.31 -15.54 -25.51
N PRO A 38 -8.27 -14.62 -25.29
CA PRO A 38 -9.65 -14.83 -25.71
C PRO A 38 -9.81 -14.83 -27.23
N GLN A 39 -8.80 -14.37 -27.98
CA GLN A 39 -8.80 -14.30 -29.44
C GLN A 39 -8.07 -15.50 -30.10
N GLY A 40 -7.72 -16.52 -29.31
CA GLY A 40 -7.15 -17.76 -29.80
C GLY A 40 -5.63 -17.70 -29.99
N ASN A 41 -5.12 -18.46 -30.97
CA ASN A 41 -3.69 -18.63 -31.22
C ASN A 41 -3.11 -17.52 -32.11
N GLU A 42 -1.83 -17.63 -32.48
CA GLU A 42 -1.08 -16.65 -33.26
C GLU A 42 -1.63 -16.36 -34.67
N THR A 43 -2.46 -17.22 -35.25
CA THR A 43 -3.07 -16.97 -36.57
C THR A 43 -4.35 -16.15 -36.47
N HIS A 44 -4.93 -16.02 -35.27
CA HIS A 44 -6.21 -15.34 -35.04
C HIS A 44 -6.05 -14.09 -34.17
N SER A 45 -5.26 -14.17 -33.10
CA SER A 45 -5.11 -13.09 -32.14
C SER A 45 -4.11 -12.01 -32.62
N PRO A 46 -4.49 -10.72 -32.59
CA PRO A 46 -3.59 -9.61 -32.92
C PRO A 46 -2.64 -9.24 -31.76
N ILE A 47 -2.75 -9.90 -30.60
CA ILE A 47 -1.96 -9.56 -29.41
C ILE A 47 -0.46 -9.76 -29.67
N ARG A 48 0.30 -8.66 -29.51
CA ARG A 48 1.76 -8.64 -29.70
C ARG A 48 2.52 -8.79 -28.40
N ARG A 49 1.97 -8.28 -27.30
CA ARG A 49 2.59 -8.28 -25.97
C ARG A 49 1.55 -8.59 -24.91
N VAL A 50 1.99 -9.29 -23.87
CA VAL A 50 1.24 -9.47 -22.63
C VAL A 50 2.19 -9.11 -21.51
N TRP A 51 2.27 -7.82 -21.20
CA TRP A 51 3.19 -7.35 -20.16
C TRP A 51 2.77 -7.87 -18.80
N VAL A 52 3.74 -8.29 -17.99
CA VAL A 52 3.53 -8.72 -16.60
C VAL A 52 4.05 -7.61 -15.70
N TYR A 53 3.14 -6.81 -15.15
CA TYR A 53 3.48 -5.68 -14.29
C TYR A 53 3.29 -6.08 -12.82
N ILE A 54 4.39 -6.37 -12.14
CA ILE A 54 4.45 -6.80 -10.74
C ILE A 54 5.11 -5.70 -9.94
N THR A 55 4.41 -5.20 -8.92
CA THR A 55 4.88 -4.06 -8.14
C THR A 55 6.17 -4.41 -7.40
N GLY A 56 7.21 -3.61 -7.60
CA GLY A 56 8.54 -3.83 -7.01
C GLY A 56 9.33 -5.00 -7.60
N VAL A 57 8.89 -5.63 -8.70
CA VAL A 57 9.63 -6.73 -9.35
C VAL A 57 9.90 -6.44 -10.82
N THR A 58 8.88 -6.10 -11.60
CA THR A 58 9.01 -5.84 -13.06
C THR A 58 8.67 -4.41 -13.45
N ASP A 59 8.61 -3.51 -12.46
CA ASP A 59 8.26 -2.11 -12.65
C ASP A 59 9.49 -1.17 -12.53
N HIS A 60 9.19 0.12 -12.53
CA HIS A 60 10.20 1.18 -12.42
C HIS A 60 10.89 1.26 -11.05
N HIS A 61 10.45 0.52 -10.01
CA HIS A 61 11.14 0.53 -8.73
C HIS A 61 12.45 -0.27 -8.78
N GLN A 62 12.48 -1.32 -9.60
CA GLN A 62 13.69 -2.13 -9.81
C GLN A 62 14.50 -1.70 -11.03
N ASN A 63 14.05 -0.68 -11.77
CA ASN A 63 14.51 -0.39 -13.13
C ASN A 63 14.56 -1.68 -13.98
N ALA A 64 13.54 -2.54 -13.84
CA ALA A 64 13.49 -3.78 -14.59
C ALA A 64 13.20 -3.48 -16.06
N GLN A 65 13.86 -4.22 -16.96
CA GLN A 65 13.44 -4.26 -18.36
C GLN A 65 11.99 -4.73 -18.42
N PRO A 66 11.10 -4.10 -19.22
CA PRO A 66 9.69 -4.51 -19.33
C PRO A 66 9.56 -5.99 -19.69
N GLN A 67 8.83 -6.75 -18.87
CA GLN A 67 8.69 -8.19 -19.04
C GLN A 67 7.36 -8.52 -19.71
N THR A 68 7.40 -9.26 -20.82
CA THR A 68 6.21 -9.78 -21.52
C THR A 68 6.18 -11.29 -21.46
N MET A 69 4.98 -11.86 -21.38
CA MET A 69 4.78 -13.28 -21.62
C MET A 69 5.13 -13.66 -23.06
N ALA A 70 5.36 -14.96 -23.27
CA ALA A 70 5.48 -15.58 -24.57
C ALA A 70 4.36 -16.61 -24.75
N ARG A 71 3.80 -16.66 -25.96
CA ARG A 71 2.78 -17.65 -26.34
C ARG A 71 3.43 -19.03 -26.54
N ILE A 72 2.76 -20.09 -26.09
CA ILE A 72 3.07 -21.46 -26.51
C ILE A 72 2.48 -21.66 -27.91
N ALA A 73 3.34 -21.86 -28.91
CA ALA A 73 2.95 -21.95 -30.32
C ALA A 73 1.78 -22.91 -30.57
N GLY A 74 0.85 -22.48 -31.41
CA GLY A 74 -0.38 -23.22 -31.75
C GLY A 74 -1.50 -23.11 -30.73
N THR A 75 -1.32 -22.40 -29.61
CA THR A 75 -2.30 -22.35 -28.50
C THR A 75 -2.69 -20.92 -28.11
N ASP A 76 -3.73 -20.79 -27.28
CA ASP A 76 -4.15 -19.55 -26.64
C ASP A 76 -3.37 -19.25 -25.33
N VAL A 77 -2.33 -20.02 -25.02
CA VAL A 77 -1.60 -19.94 -23.75
C VAL A 77 -0.43 -18.98 -23.84
N TRP A 78 -0.48 -17.89 -23.06
CA TRP A 78 0.67 -17.06 -22.76
C TRP A 78 1.26 -17.43 -21.40
N ARG A 79 2.59 -17.46 -21.33
CA ARG A 79 3.34 -17.85 -20.12
C ARG A 79 4.53 -16.94 -19.88
N TRP A 80 4.79 -16.64 -18.60
CA TRP A 80 6.04 -16.06 -18.14
C TRP A 80 6.39 -16.59 -16.74
N SER A 81 7.68 -16.67 -16.41
CA SER A 81 8.12 -17.14 -15.10
C SER A 81 9.21 -16.24 -14.52
N THR A 82 9.28 -16.18 -13.20
CA THR A 82 10.29 -15.41 -12.45
C THR A 82 10.61 -16.06 -11.11
N ALA A 83 11.66 -15.57 -10.44
CA ALA A 83 12.02 -15.96 -9.09
C ALA A 83 11.48 -14.95 -8.07
N LEU A 84 10.83 -15.43 -7.01
CA LEU A 84 10.36 -14.63 -5.88
C LEU A 84 10.87 -15.24 -4.56
N SER A 85 11.17 -14.38 -3.58
CA SER A 85 11.57 -14.81 -2.24
C SER A 85 10.39 -15.38 -1.47
N ALA A 86 10.66 -16.28 -0.52
CA ALA A 86 9.63 -17.03 0.18
C ALA A 86 8.66 -16.16 1.01
N ASN A 87 9.14 -15.02 1.50
CA ASN A 87 8.35 -14.09 2.32
C ASN A 87 7.62 -13.04 1.48
N TRP A 88 7.78 -13.06 0.15
CA TRP A 88 7.30 -12.01 -0.73
C TRP A 88 5.78 -11.99 -0.83
N ARG A 89 5.24 -10.77 -0.85
CA ARG A 89 3.84 -10.48 -1.15
C ARG A 89 3.78 -9.27 -2.09
N GLY A 90 2.84 -9.29 -3.03
CA GLY A 90 2.63 -8.14 -3.90
C GLY A 90 1.48 -8.29 -4.87
N SER A 91 1.13 -7.16 -5.46
CA SER A 91 0.12 -7.01 -6.49
C SER A 91 0.74 -7.14 -7.86
N TYR A 92 -0.02 -7.71 -8.79
CA TYR A 92 0.32 -7.76 -10.20
C TYR A 92 -0.88 -7.48 -11.09
N CYS A 93 -0.62 -7.12 -12.34
CA CYS A 93 -1.61 -7.06 -13.40
C CYS A 93 -0.98 -7.47 -14.73
N PHE A 94 -1.84 -7.80 -15.70
CA PHE A 94 -1.42 -8.10 -17.07
C PHE A 94 -1.81 -6.94 -17.99
N ILE A 95 -1.02 -6.73 -19.04
CA ILE A 95 -1.34 -5.75 -20.09
C ILE A 95 -1.26 -6.43 -21.46
N PRO A 96 -2.29 -7.20 -21.85
CA PRO A 96 -2.41 -7.72 -23.20
C PRO A 96 -2.67 -6.58 -24.18
N THR A 97 -1.81 -6.42 -25.19
CA THR A 97 -1.89 -5.30 -26.13
C THR A 97 -1.39 -5.68 -27.52
N GLU A 98 -1.97 -5.05 -28.54
CA GLU A 98 -1.52 -5.10 -29.92
C GLU A 98 -0.30 -4.20 -30.17
N ARG A 99 -0.01 -3.27 -29.24
CA ARG A 99 1.11 -2.35 -29.32
C ARG A 99 2.46 -3.03 -29.08
N ASP A 100 3.45 -2.69 -29.89
CA ASP A 100 4.85 -3.08 -29.75
C ASP A 100 5.83 -1.90 -29.89
N ASP A 101 5.30 -0.68 -29.84
CA ASP A 101 5.99 0.59 -30.12
C ASP A 101 6.31 1.43 -28.85
N VAL A 102 5.96 0.93 -27.66
CA VAL A 102 6.04 1.72 -26.41
C VAL A 102 7.45 1.75 -25.81
N PHE A 103 8.11 0.60 -25.76
CA PHE A 103 9.42 0.47 -25.13
C PHE A 103 10.49 0.22 -26.20
N ALA A 104 11.62 0.91 -26.04
CA ALA A 104 12.80 0.65 -26.85
C ALA A 104 13.33 -0.78 -26.62
N ALA A 105 14.16 -1.26 -27.55
CA ALA A 105 14.93 -2.47 -27.33
C ALA A 105 15.98 -2.21 -26.24
N PHE A 106 16.16 -3.20 -25.35
CA PHE A 106 17.17 -3.16 -24.30
C PHE A 106 18.18 -4.29 -24.52
N ALA A 107 19.47 -4.00 -24.39
CA ALA A 107 20.50 -5.02 -24.41
C ALA A 107 20.46 -5.86 -23.11
N PRO A 108 20.84 -7.14 -23.12
CA PRO A 108 20.97 -7.92 -21.89
C PRO A 108 21.91 -7.24 -20.87
N GLY A 109 21.41 -7.01 -19.65
CA GLY A 109 22.15 -6.34 -18.58
C GLY A 109 22.09 -4.81 -18.60
N GLU A 110 21.46 -4.20 -19.61
CA GLU A 110 21.21 -2.76 -19.64
C GLU A 110 20.19 -2.37 -18.55
N THR A 111 20.51 -1.35 -17.76
CA THR A 111 19.59 -0.75 -16.79
C THR A 111 18.84 0.42 -17.45
N PRO A 112 17.54 0.31 -17.72
CA PRO A 112 16.76 1.37 -18.34
C PRO A 112 16.68 2.63 -17.48
N ASP A 113 16.54 3.79 -18.13
CA ASP A 113 16.19 5.02 -17.42
C ASP A 113 14.80 4.91 -16.77
N ARG A 114 14.73 5.25 -15.49
CA ARG A 114 13.50 5.12 -14.69
C ARG A 114 12.38 6.04 -15.17
N ASN A 115 12.71 7.24 -15.64
CA ASN A 115 11.70 8.19 -16.13
C ASN A 115 11.12 7.68 -17.46
N ALA A 116 11.97 7.15 -18.34
CA ALA A 116 11.54 6.48 -19.56
C ALA A 116 10.63 5.27 -19.28
N LEU A 117 10.98 4.41 -18.31
CA LEU A 117 10.11 3.31 -17.88
C LEU A 117 8.75 3.81 -17.41
N ARG A 118 8.72 4.84 -16.54
CA ARG A 118 7.46 5.40 -16.06
C ARG A 118 6.62 5.96 -17.20
N GLU A 119 7.25 6.60 -18.19
CA GLU A 119 6.53 7.15 -19.33
C GLU A 119 5.92 6.07 -20.22
N GLY A 120 6.67 5.02 -20.53
CA GLY A 120 6.13 3.87 -21.27
C GLY A 120 5.00 3.19 -20.49
N TRP A 121 5.17 2.96 -19.19
CA TRP A 121 4.11 2.37 -18.36
C TRP A 121 2.86 3.25 -18.25
N ARG A 122 2.97 4.59 -18.24
CA ARG A 122 1.78 5.48 -18.25
C ARG A 122 0.90 5.26 -19.48
N GLN A 123 1.49 4.93 -20.62
CA GLN A 123 0.74 4.66 -21.85
C GLN A 123 0.05 3.29 -21.83
N LEU A 124 0.59 2.31 -21.08
CA LEU A 124 0.14 0.92 -21.06
C LEU A 124 -0.78 0.58 -19.89
N LEU A 125 -0.54 1.13 -18.70
CA LEU A 125 -1.33 0.85 -17.49
C LEU A 125 -2.84 1.14 -17.61
N PRO A 126 -3.33 2.08 -18.45
CA PRO A 126 -4.76 2.20 -18.72
C PRO A 126 -5.39 0.95 -19.36
N GLN A 127 -4.59 0.11 -20.04
CA GLN A 127 -5.00 -1.16 -20.63
C GLN A 127 -4.82 -2.34 -19.66
N ALA A 128 -4.30 -2.10 -18.45
CA ALA A 128 -4.01 -3.16 -17.50
C ALA A 128 -5.29 -3.81 -16.96
N ILE A 129 -5.24 -5.13 -16.83
CA ILE A 129 -6.31 -5.96 -16.28
C ILE A 129 -5.79 -6.77 -15.09
N ALA A 130 -6.70 -7.05 -14.16
CA ALA A 130 -6.48 -8.11 -13.19
C ALA A 130 -6.33 -9.47 -13.90
N ASP A 131 -5.72 -10.43 -13.23
CA ASP A 131 -5.64 -11.80 -13.68
C ASP A 131 -7.04 -12.46 -13.64
N PRO A 132 -7.61 -12.84 -14.79
CA PRO A 132 -8.94 -13.46 -14.83
C PRO A 132 -9.02 -14.81 -14.10
N LEU A 133 -7.88 -15.47 -13.86
CA LEU A 133 -7.81 -16.75 -13.16
C LEU A 133 -7.77 -16.57 -11.63
N ASN A 134 -7.50 -15.36 -11.14
CA ASN A 134 -7.32 -15.08 -9.73
C ASN A 134 -8.48 -14.24 -9.18
N SER A 135 -9.34 -14.87 -8.36
CA SER A 135 -10.48 -14.21 -7.74
C SER A 135 -10.08 -13.16 -6.68
N GLN A 136 -8.84 -13.16 -6.21
CA GLN A 136 -8.32 -12.18 -5.25
C GLN A 136 -7.86 -10.91 -5.99
N SER A 137 -8.83 -10.19 -6.55
CA SER A 137 -8.61 -9.03 -7.39
C SER A 137 -9.42 -7.82 -6.89
N TRP A 138 -8.86 -6.62 -7.05
CA TRP A 138 -9.50 -5.37 -6.62
C TRP A 138 -9.09 -4.19 -7.51
N ARG A 139 -9.70 -3.03 -7.28
CA ARG A 139 -9.31 -1.77 -7.94
C ARG A 139 -8.11 -1.17 -7.22
N GLY A 140 -6.94 -1.10 -7.86
CA GLY A 140 -5.68 -0.72 -7.21
C GLY A 140 -5.49 0.77 -6.89
N GLY A 141 -6.53 1.60 -7.00
CA GLY A 141 -6.45 3.05 -6.76
C GLY A 141 -5.74 3.89 -7.85
N ARG A 142 -5.07 3.24 -8.82
CA ARG A 142 -4.37 3.89 -9.95
C ARG A 142 -5.13 3.80 -11.30
N GLY A 143 -6.45 3.65 -11.24
CA GLY A 143 -7.31 3.62 -12.44
C GLY A 143 -7.48 2.24 -13.10
N HIS A 144 -6.80 1.19 -12.63
CA HIS A 144 -6.93 -0.17 -13.15
C HIS A 144 -7.11 -1.21 -12.04
N ALA A 145 -7.51 -2.43 -12.41
CA ALA A 145 -7.63 -3.57 -11.51
C ALA A 145 -6.29 -4.30 -11.38
N VAL A 146 -6.06 -4.93 -10.22
CA VAL A 146 -4.88 -5.72 -9.90
C VAL A 146 -5.29 -7.01 -9.20
N SER A 147 -4.39 -7.98 -9.12
CA SER A 147 -4.56 -9.26 -8.43
C SER A 147 -3.45 -9.48 -7.40
N ALA A 148 -3.78 -10.20 -6.32
CA ALA A 148 -2.83 -10.52 -5.25
C ALA A 148 -2.02 -11.77 -5.57
N LEU A 149 -0.75 -11.75 -5.21
CA LEU A 149 0.08 -12.94 -5.09
C LEU A 149 0.84 -12.92 -3.76
N GLU A 150 0.78 -14.03 -3.02
CA GLU A 150 1.46 -14.20 -1.74
C GLU A 150 2.28 -15.50 -1.81
N MET A 151 3.56 -15.43 -1.48
CA MET A 151 4.40 -16.62 -1.34
C MET A 151 4.09 -17.35 -0.01
N PRO A 152 4.33 -18.67 0.09
CA PRO A 152 3.88 -19.45 1.23
C PRO A 152 4.37 -18.98 2.61
N ASP A 153 5.54 -18.35 2.68
CA ASP A 153 6.13 -17.87 3.94
C ASP A 153 5.86 -16.36 4.16
N ALA A 154 5.01 -15.74 3.33
CA ALA A 154 4.65 -14.33 3.50
C ALA A 154 3.98 -14.12 4.87
N PRO A 155 4.41 -13.11 5.64
CA PRO A 155 3.96 -12.95 7.02
C PRO A 155 2.44 -12.71 7.10
N LEU A 156 1.80 -13.24 8.14
CA LEU A 156 0.38 -13.01 8.38
C LEU A 156 0.04 -11.52 8.39
N GLN A 157 -1.16 -11.17 7.92
CA GLN A 157 -1.67 -9.80 7.92
C GLN A 157 -2.82 -9.71 8.92
N PRO A 158 -2.57 -9.22 10.15
CA PRO A 158 -3.52 -9.32 11.26
C PRO A 158 -4.89 -8.76 10.89
N GLY A 159 -5.95 -9.55 11.11
CA GLY A 159 -7.34 -9.20 10.87
C GLY A 159 -7.81 -9.42 9.43
N TRP A 160 -6.91 -9.38 8.46
CA TRP A 160 -7.22 -9.66 7.05
C TRP A 160 -7.35 -11.14 6.75
N ASP A 161 -6.70 -11.98 7.55
CA ASP A 161 -6.77 -13.44 7.50
C ASP A 161 -8.10 -13.99 8.07
N ARG A 162 -8.74 -13.24 8.98
CA ARG A 162 -9.99 -13.60 9.63
C ARG A 162 -10.95 -12.39 9.68
N PRO A 163 -11.45 -11.90 8.53
CA PRO A 163 -12.30 -10.71 8.50
C PRO A 163 -13.63 -11.00 9.20
N GLU A 164 -14.07 -10.07 10.07
CA GLU A 164 -15.34 -10.17 10.79
C GLU A 164 -16.20 -8.95 10.50
N THR A 165 -17.52 -9.10 10.42
CA THR A 165 -18.41 -7.95 10.20
C THR A 165 -18.34 -7.01 11.41
N PRO A 166 -18.10 -5.69 11.22
CA PRO A 166 -18.11 -4.75 12.34
C PRO A 166 -19.50 -4.67 12.97
N TYR A 167 -19.58 -4.58 14.30
CA TYR A 167 -20.85 -4.40 15.01
C TYR A 167 -21.54 -3.08 14.61
N SER A 168 -20.76 -2.01 14.48
CA SER A 168 -21.22 -0.70 14.02
C SER A 168 -20.88 -0.51 12.53
N PRO A 169 -21.85 -0.15 11.67
CA PRO A 169 -21.54 0.19 10.28
C PRO A 169 -20.71 1.49 10.22
N PRO A 170 -19.81 1.64 9.23
CA PRO A 170 -19.08 2.89 9.06
C PRO A 170 -20.05 4.02 8.68
N LEU A 171 -19.96 5.14 9.38
CA LEU A 171 -20.67 6.37 9.06
C LEU A 171 -19.88 7.17 8.03
N MET A 172 -20.57 7.83 7.11
CA MET A 172 -19.96 8.78 6.18
C MET A 172 -20.44 10.19 6.50
N MET A 173 -19.51 11.12 6.51
CA MET A 173 -19.77 12.54 6.73
C MET A 173 -19.11 13.36 5.62
N GLN A 174 -19.80 14.41 5.17
CA GLN A 174 -19.21 15.41 4.30
C GLN A 174 -18.53 16.48 5.17
N TRP A 175 -17.22 16.64 5.00
CA TRP A 175 -16.46 17.70 5.65
C TRP A 175 -16.25 18.85 4.65
N HIS A 176 -16.76 20.02 5.03
CA HIS A 176 -16.51 21.28 4.33
C HIS A 176 -15.42 22.04 5.09
N SER A 177 -14.28 22.29 4.45
CA SER A 177 -13.17 23.01 5.07
C SER A 177 -13.13 24.45 4.59
N GLU A 178 -13.25 25.38 5.54
CA GLU A 178 -13.08 26.81 5.26
C GLU A 178 -11.61 27.10 4.94
N ARG A 179 -10.68 26.57 5.77
CA ARG A 179 -9.24 26.75 5.58
C ARG A 179 -8.73 26.22 4.24
N LEU A 180 -9.21 25.05 3.80
CA LEU A 180 -8.77 24.44 2.55
C LEU A 180 -9.58 24.89 1.32
N GLY A 181 -10.72 25.56 1.54
CA GLY A 181 -11.61 26.00 0.46
C GLY A 181 -12.16 24.85 -0.40
N ASN A 182 -12.27 23.64 0.17
CA ASN A 182 -12.78 22.46 -0.52
C ASN A 182 -13.66 21.61 0.39
N SER A 183 -14.27 20.57 -0.19
CA SER A 183 -15.14 19.65 0.53
C SER A 183 -14.72 18.22 0.21
N ARG A 184 -14.78 17.34 1.20
CA ARG A 184 -14.41 15.94 1.03
C ARG A 184 -15.21 15.01 1.91
N ARG A 185 -15.16 13.72 1.57
CA ARG A 185 -15.75 12.66 2.38
C ARG A 185 -14.81 12.31 3.52
N VAL A 186 -15.41 11.98 4.66
CA VAL A 186 -14.72 11.29 5.74
C VAL A 186 -15.58 10.10 6.18
N TRP A 187 -14.95 9.03 6.62
CA TRP A 187 -15.63 7.89 7.20
C TRP A 187 -15.23 7.74 8.66
N ILE A 188 -16.21 7.36 9.49
CA ILE A 188 -16.04 7.16 10.93
C ILE A 188 -16.47 5.74 11.26
N LEU A 189 -15.58 4.96 11.88
CA LEU A 189 -15.90 3.65 12.45
C LEU A 189 -15.60 3.68 13.96
N THR A 190 -16.51 3.12 14.76
CA THR A 190 -16.27 2.80 16.17
C THR A 190 -16.25 1.28 16.35
N THR A 191 -15.33 0.76 17.17
CA THR A 191 -15.19 -0.70 17.38
C THR A 191 -15.46 -1.15 18.81
N GLY A 192 -15.82 -0.25 19.73
CA GLY A 192 -16.25 -0.59 21.08
C GLY A 192 -17.04 0.54 21.72
N ASP A 193 -17.90 0.18 22.68
CA ASP A 193 -18.83 1.09 23.35
C ASP A 193 -18.41 1.49 24.78
N GLU A 194 -17.42 0.80 25.35
CA GLU A 194 -16.91 1.10 26.68
C GLU A 194 -16.07 2.38 26.71
N ALA A 195 -16.10 3.07 27.86
CA ALA A 195 -15.36 4.31 28.17
C ALA A 195 -15.12 5.24 26.95
N PRO A 196 -16.19 5.84 26.39
CA PRO A 196 -16.11 6.59 25.13
C PRO A 196 -14.99 7.63 25.06
N GLU A 197 -14.78 8.35 26.15
CA GLU A 197 -13.78 9.42 26.29
C GLU A 197 -12.34 8.89 26.37
N GLU A 198 -12.14 7.59 26.63
CA GLU A 198 -10.82 6.95 26.72
C GLU A 198 -10.38 6.31 25.40
N ARG A 199 -11.31 6.16 24.44
CA ARG A 199 -11.05 5.50 23.16
C ARG A 199 -9.95 6.25 22.39
N PRO A 200 -8.92 5.54 21.90
CA PRO A 200 -7.94 6.18 21.06
C PRO A 200 -8.55 6.56 19.69
N LEU A 201 -8.08 7.67 19.14
CA LEU A 201 -8.39 8.11 17.77
C LEU A 201 -7.29 7.65 16.81
N ALA A 202 -7.66 7.04 15.69
CA ALA A 202 -6.76 6.77 14.58
C ALA A 202 -7.25 7.47 13.30
N ILE A 203 -6.43 8.39 12.79
CA ILE A 203 -6.65 9.08 11.52
C ILE A 203 -5.91 8.31 10.42
N LEU A 204 -6.65 7.85 9.42
CA LEU A 204 -6.11 7.14 8.25
C LEU A 204 -6.23 8.06 7.02
N LEU A 205 -5.08 8.41 6.45
CA LEU A 205 -5.00 9.12 5.18
C LEU A 205 -5.27 8.17 4.01
N ASP A 206 -5.57 8.73 2.83
CA ASP A 206 -6.07 7.96 1.69
C ASP A 206 -7.32 7.14 2.05
N GLY A 207 -8.20 7.76 2.82
CA GLY A 207 -9.39 7.13 3.40
C GLY A 207 -10.31 6.51 2.36
N GLN A 208 -10.43 7.10 1.17
CA GLN A 208 -11.19 6.54 0.06
C GLN A 208 -10.71 5.14 -0.34
N PHE A 209 -9.39 4.88 -0.30
CA PHE A 209 -8.84 3.57 -0.61
C PHE A 209 -9.21 2.54 0.47
N TRP A 210 -9.01 2.91 1.74
CA TRP A 210 -9.27 2.04 2.88
C TRP A 210 -10.77 1.87 3.21
N ALA A 211 -11.63 2.72 2.64
CA ALA A 211 -13.08 2.61 2.77
C ALA A 211 -13.73 1.83 1.62
N GLU A 212 -13.20 1.95 0.40
CA GLU A 212 -13.87 1.48 -0.83
C GLU A 212 -13.08 0.37 -1.56
N ASN A 213 -11.81 0.63 -1.86
CA ASN A 213 -10.99 -0.28 -2.67
C ASN A 213 -10.54 -1.52 -1.90
N MET A 214 -10.16 -1.32 -0.64
CA MET A 214 -9.72 -2.35 0.28
C MET A 214 -10.30 -2.06 1.67
N PRO A 215 -11.60 -2.30 1.88
CA PRO A 215 -12.31 -1.92 3.10
C PRO A 215 -11.64 -2.48 4.36
N VAL A 216 -11.13 -1.60 5.22
CA VAL A 216 -10.36 -1.95 6.43
C VAL A 216 -11.25 -2.43 7.58
N TRP A 217 -12.55 -2.16 7.50
CA TRP A 217 -13.54 -2.39 8.57
C TRP A 217 -13.50 -3.81 9.13
N PRO A 218 -13.51 -4.88 8.29
CA PRO A 218 -13.57 -6.23 8.82
C PRO A 218 -12.32 -6.67 9.56
N ALA A 219 -11.15 -6.15 9.15
CA ALA A 219 -9.89 -6.44 9.82
C ALA A 219 -9.83 -5.75 11.19
N LEU A 220 -10.28 -4.50 11.30
CA LEU A 220 -10.32 -3.76 12.57
C LEU A 220 -11.31 -4.37 13.56
N ALA A 221 -12.50 -4.74 13.08
CA ALA A 221 -13.51 -5.41 13.90
C ALA A 221 -13.00 -6.74 14.46
N SER A 222 -12.41 -7.57 13.59
CA SER A 222 -11.81 -8.85 13.98
C SER A 222 -10.72 -8.70 15.04
N LEU A 223 -9.79 -7.75 14.85
CA LEU A 223 -8.73 -7.51 15.84
C LEU A 223 -9.26 -6.93 17.15
N THR A 224 -10.31 -6.12 17.11
CA THR A 224 -10.97 -5.62 18.32
C THR A 224 -11.66 -6.76 19.07
N HIS A 225 -12.39 -7.64 18.36
CA HIS A 225 -13.02 -8.83 18.93
C HIS A 225 -12.00 -9.77 19.59
N GLN A 226 -10.83 -9.93 18.98
CA GLN A 226 -9.71 -10.73 19.51
C GLN A 226 -8.93 -10.04 20.64
N ARG A 227 -9.31 -8.83 21.06
CA ARG A 227 -8.57 -7.99 22.04
C ARG A 227 -7.14 -7.68 21.62
N LEU A 228 -6.85 -7.73 20.33
CA LEU A 228 -5.57 -7.32 19.74
C LEU A 228 -5.54 -5.84 19.35
N LEU A 229 -6.70 -5.18 19.37
CA LEU A 229 -6.85 -3.72 19.34
C LEU A 229 -7.88 -3.31 20.41
N PRO A 230 -7.75 -2.12 21.01
CA PRO A 230 -8.79 -1.57 21.87
C PRO A 230 -10.02 -1.16 21.05
N GLY A 231 -11.15 -1.00 21.72
CA GLY A 231 -12.27 -0.25 21.14
C GLY A 231 -11.83 1.18 20.82
N ALA A 232 -11.93 1.60 19.56
CA ALA A 232 -11.32 2.83 19.07
C ALA A 232 -12.28 3.62 18.16
N VAL A 233 -11.88 4.87 17.84
CA VAL A 233 -12.50 5.68 16.79
C VAL A 233 -11.54 5.77 15.61
N TYR A 234 -11.98 5.33 14.43
CA TYR A 234 -11.21 5.41 13.19
C TYR A 234 -11.80 6.49 12.28
N LEU A 235 -10.97 7.43 11.87
CA LEU A 235 -11.33 8.53 10.96
C LEU A 235 -10.55 8.38 9.66
N LEU A 236 -11.23 8.01 8.58
CA LEU A 236 -10.63 7.88 7.25
C LEU A 236 -10.92 9.16 6.46
N ILE A 237 -9.88 9.84 5.99
CA ILE A 237 -9.99 11.13 5.28
C ILE A 237 -9.73 10.93 3.79
N ASP A 238 -10.70 11.29 2.95
CA ASP A 238 -10.56 11.25 1.50
C ASP A 238 -9.47 12.21 1.01
N ALA A 239 -8.58 11.74 0.13
CA ALA A 239 -7.56 12.57 -0.49
C ALA A 239 -8.09 13.37 -1.72
N ILE A 240 -9.38 13.22 -2.06
CA ILE A 240 -10.09 13.79 -3.21
C ILE A 240 -9.58 13.22 -4.54
N ASP A 241 -8.41 13.66 -4.97
CA ASP A 241 -7.80 13.28 -6.23
C ASP A 241 -6.28 13.42 -6.17
N THR A 242 -5.60 13.09 -7.28
CA THR A 242 -4.13 13.15 -7.33
C THR A 242 -3.58 14.56 -7.16
N GLN A 243 -4.30 15.59 -7.61
CA GLN A 243 -3.85 16.98 -7.52
C GLN A 243 -3.90 17.45 -6.06
N HIS A 244 -5.05 17.33 -5.42
CA HIS A 244 -5.24 17.71 -4.01
C HIS A 244 -4.32 16.91 -3.10
N ARG A 245 -4.26 15.58 -3.28
CA ARG A 245 -3.36 14.71 -2.51
C ARG A 245 -1.89 15.15 -2.58
N SER A 246 -1.43 15.55 -3.77
CA SER A 246 -0.04 15.98 -3.97
C SER A 246 0.25 17.37 -3.41
N GLN A 247 -0.78 18.19 -3.16
CA GLN A 247 -0.65 19.52 -2.57
C GLN A 247 -0.83 19.52 -1.05
N GLU A 248 -1.75 18.69 -0.54
CA GLU A 248 -2.17 18.69 0.87
C GLU A 248 -1.37 17.71 1.73
N LEU A 249 -0.89 16.58 1.17
CA LEU A 249 -0.15 15.59 1.97
C LEU A 249 1.36 15.80 2.01
N THR A 250 1.91 16.74 1.24
CA THR A 250 3.36 17.01 1.22
C THR A 250 3.72 18.18 2.12
N CYS A 251 3.83 17.92 3.43
CA CYS A 251 4.26 18.89 4.45
C CYS A 251 3.41 20.19 4.48
N ASN A 252 2.12 20.10 4.19
CA ASN A 252 1.22 21.25 4.17
C ASN A 252 0.59 21.48 5.55
N ALA A 253 0.88 22.64 6.15
CA ALA A 253 0.37 22.97 7.47
C ALA A 253 -1.14 23.23 7.50
N ASP A 254 -1.71 23.81 6.43
CA ASP A 254 -3.13 24.13 6.40
C ASP A 254 -4.01 22.89 6.45
N PHE A 255 -3.58 21.78 5.83
CA PHE A 255 -4.30 20.51 5.94
C PHE A 255 -4.44 20.07 7.40
N TRP A 256 -3.34 20.05 8.15
CA TRP A 256 -3.35 19.60 9.54
C TRP A 256 -3.99 20.60 10.51
N LEU A 257 -3.91 21.90 10.22
CA LEU A 257 -4.64 22.92 10.97
C LEU A 257 -6.15 22.78 10.75
N ALA A 258 -6.59 22.53 9.51
CA ALA A 258 -7.99 22.31 9.17
C ALA A 258 -8.53 21.04 9.85
N VAL A 259 -7.77 19.95 9.81
CA VAL A 259 -8.13 18.71 10.51
C VAL A 259 -8.36 18.98 12.00
N GLN A 260 -7.43 19.67 12.68
CA GLN A 260 -7.52 19.92 14.12
C GLN A 260 -8.65 20.89 14.50
N GLN A 261 -8.81 21.98 13.74
CA GLN A 261 -9.69 23.09 14.10
C GLN A 261 -11.11 22.93 13.59
N GLU A 262 -11.31 22.18 12.50
CA GLU A 262 -12.60 22.07 11.82
C GLU A 262 -13.15 20.64 11.90
N LEU A 263 -12.32 19.64 11.56
CA LEU A 263 -12.78 18.24 11.44
C LEU A 263 -12.88 17.53 12.80
N LEU A 264 -11.83 17.54 13.61
CA LEU A 264 -11.84 16.84 14.90
C LEU A 264 -12.96 17.28 15.84
N PRO A 265 -13.32 18.59 15.96
CA PRO A 265 -14.48 19.00 16.73
C PRO A 265 -15.80 18.43 16.21
N GLN A 266 -15.97 18.33 14.90
CA GLN A 266 -17.16 17.74 14.28
C GLN A 266 -17.24 16.23 14.53
N VAL A 267 -16.12 15.50 14.39
CA VAL A 267 -16.05 14.07 14.69
C VAL A 267 -16.37 13.81 16.17
N ARG A 268 -15.81 14.62 17.08
CA ARG A 268 -16.05 14.51 18.53
C ARG A 268 -17.52 14.75 18.90
N ALA A 269 -18.22 15.62 18.16
CA ALA A 269 -19.65 15.87 18.35
C ALA A 269 -20.52 14.65 17.97
N VAL A 270 -20.01 13.76 17.11
CA VAL A 270 -20.70 12.51 16.71
C VAL A 270 -20.33 11.34 17.63
N THR A 271 -19.05 11.19 17.97
CA THR A 271 -18.57 10.16 18.91
C THR A 271 -17.39 10.66 19.73
N PRO A 272 -17.39 10.49 21.07
CA PRO A 272 -16.24 10.84 21.90
C PRO A 272 -15.00 10.03 21.55
N PHE A 273 -13.83 10.62 21.81
CA PHE A 273 -12.51 10.00 21.78
C PHE A 273 -11.56 10.77 22.71
N SER A 274 -10.45 10.17 23.08
CA SER A 274 -9.48 10.76 24.00
C SER A 274 -8.71 11.94 23.43
N ASP A 275 -8.45 12.94 24.27
CA ASP A 275 -7.54 14.05 23.96
C ASP A 275 -6.05 13.71 24.18
N ASP A 276 -5.75 12.51 24.68
CA ASP A 276 -4.38 12.04 24.91
C ASP A 276 -3.64 11.79 23.58
N ALA A 277 -2.60 12.60 23.33
CA ALA A 277 -1.74 12.46 22.17
C ALA A 277 -0.99 11.11 22.15
N GLY A 278 -0.65 10.57 23.32
CA GLY A 278 0.09 9.31 23.47
C GLY A 278 -0.63 8.09 22.92
N ARG A 279 -1.94 8.23 22.62
CA ARG A 279 -2.78 7.21 21.98
C ARG A 279 -3.50 7.71 20.72
N THR A 280 -3.21 8.93 20.25
CA THR A 280 -3.78 9.46 19.00
C THR A 280 -2.85 9.13 17.83
N VAL A 281 -3.32 8.29 16.91
CA VAL A 281 -2.57 7.82 15.73
C VAL A 281 -2.88 8.67 14.50
N VAL A 282 -1.84 8.98 13.74
CA VAL A 282 -1.94 9.36 12.33
C VAL A 282 -1.21 8.32 11.49
N ALA A 283 -1.92 7.70 10.55
CA ALA A 283 -1.44 6.64 9.70
C ALA A 283 -1.56 7.01 8.21
N GLY A 284 -0.54 6.69 7.43
CA GLY A 284 -0.60 6.89 5.98
C GLY A 284 0.52 6.21 5.20
N GLN A 285 0.29 6.08 3.90
CA GLN A 285 1.21 5.44 2.96
C GLN A 285 1.77 6.44 1.96
N SER A 286 3.03 6.29 1.53
CA SER A 286 3.62 7.18 0.52
C SER A 286 3.63 8.65 0.98
N PHE A 287 2.98 9.58 0.26
CA PHE A 287 2.77 10.96 0.77
C PHE A 287 1.94 11.00 2.07
N GLY A 288 1.02 10.07 2.29
CA GLY A 288 0.34 9.94 3.58
C GLY A 288 1.31 9.64 4.72
N GLY A 289 2.31 8.78 4.52
CA GLY A 289 3.33 8.48 5.54
C GLY A 289 4.23 9.69 5.84
N LEU A 290 4.59 10.44 4.79
CA LEU A 290 5.27 11.74 4.94
C LEU A 290 4.42 12.72 5.75
N SER A 291 3.14 12.87 5.40
CA SER A 291 2.20 13.78 6.06
C SER A 291 1.97 13.39 7.53
N ALA A 292 1.84 12.09 7.81
CA ALA A 292 1.65 11.58 9.16
C ALA A 292 2.83 11.91 10.07
N LEU A 293 4.06 11.71 9.59
CA LEU A 293 5.24 12.11 10.35
C LEU A 293 5.32 13.62 10.51
N TYR A 294 5.06 14.39 9.44
CA TYR A 294 5.01 15.84 9.52
C TYR A 294 4.00 16.33 10.58
N ALA A 295 2.82 15.70 10.68
CA ALA A 295 1.82 16.00 11.70
C ALA A 295 2.37 15.80 13.12
N GLY A 296 2.96 14.63 13.39
CA GLY A 296 3.53 14.33 14.70
C GLY A 296 4.70 15.25 15.07
N LEU A 297 5.54 15.62 14.10
CA LEU A 297 6.68 16.52 14.34
C LEU A 297 6.26 17.97 14.66
N ASN A 298 5.17 18.47 14.07
CA ASN A 298 4.73 19.86 14.25
C ASN A 298 3.66 20.02 15.35
N TRP A 299 2.82 19.01 15.58
CA TRP A 299 1.77 19.01 16.61
C TRP A 299 1.83 17.75 17.50
N PRO A 300 2.96 17.48 18.18
CA PRO A 300 3.13 16.29 19.02
C PRO A 300 2.17 16.25 20.21
N THR A 301 1.61 17.40 20.61
CA THR A 301 0.61 17.52 21.68
C THR A 301 -0.78 17.06 21.27
N ARG A 302 -1.02 16.79 19.98
CA ARG A 302 -2.27 16.21 19.46
C ARG A 302 -2.05 14.85 18.81
N PHE A 303 -0.92 14.68 18.13
CA PHE A 303 -0.59 13.48 17.35
C PHE A 303 0.70 12.85 17.88
N GLY A 304 0.60 12.02 18.93
CA GLY A 304 1.76 11.39 19.55
C GLY A 304 2.17 10.06 18.90
N CYS A 305 1.29 9.44 18.11
CA CYS A 305 1.57 8.19 17.42
C CYS A 305 1.57 8.37 15.89
N VAL A 306 2.64 7.95 15.23
CA VAL A 306 2.80 8.03 13.77
C VAL A 306 2.99 6.64 13.18
N LEU A 307 2.21 6.31 12.15
CA LEU A 307 2.41 5.13 11.32
C LEU A 307 2.69 5.56 9.88
N SER A 308 3.96 5.46 9.48
CA SER A 308 4.40 5.78 8.12
C SER A 308 4.83 4.52 7.38
N GLN A 309 4.13 4.19 6.30
CA GLN A 309 4.46 3.06 5.43
C GLN A 309 4.93 3.56 4.06
N SER A 310 6.10 3.11 3.61
CA SER A 310 6.71 3.56 2.36
C SER A 310 6.78 5.09 2.24
N GLY A 311 7.07 5.77 3.35
CA GLY A 311 6.95 7.22 3.47
C GLY A 311 7.81 7.94 2.43
N SER A 312 7.24 8.95 1.76
CA SER A 312 7.90 9.65 0.65
C SER A 312 8.92 10.70 1.12
N PHE A 313 9.88 10.29 1.96
CA PHE A 313 10.92 11.16 2.53
C PHE A 313 12.01 11.57 1.55
N TRP A 314 11.88 11.20 0.27
CA TRP A 314 12.63 11.77 -0.85
C TRP A 314 12.02 13.09 -1.35
N TRP A 315 10.82 13.47 -0.88
CA TRP A 315 10.16 14.71 -1.31
C TRP A 315 10.98 15.95 -0.85
N PRO A 316 11.11 17.00 -1.70
CA PRO A 316 10.43 17.21 -2.98
C PRO A 316 11.09 16.55 -4.21
N HIS A 317 12.33 16.10 -4.10
CA HIS A 317 13.12 15.64 -5.24
C HIS A 317 13.43 14.15 -5.19
N ARG A 318 12.74 13.37 -6.03
CA ARG A 318 12.91 11.91 -6.08
C ARG A 318 14.32 11.45 -6.52
N ILE A 319 15.09 12.31 -7.19
CA ILE A 319 16.41 12.00 -7.74
C ILE A 319 17.51 12.10 -6.66
N THR A 320 17.23 12.71 -5.51
CA THR A 320 18.18 12.87 -4.38
C THR A 320 17.64 12.19 -3.10
N PRO A 321 17.62 10.84 -3.03
CA PRO A 321 16.96 10.10 -1.95
C PRO A 321 17.36 10.45 -0.50
N PRO A 322 18.60 10.89 -0.16
CA PRO A 322 18.94 11.20 1.23
C PRO A 322 18.61 12.65 1.68
N GLU A 323 18.03 13.48 0.81
CA GLU A 323 17.87 14.94 1.02
C GLU A 323 16.40 15.42 0.98
N GLY A 324 15.53 14.74 1.74
CA GLY A 324 14.15 15.19 1.89
C GLY A 324 13.98 16.44 2.76
N GLU A 325 12.87 17.14 2.60
CA GLU A 325 12.55 18.34 3.41
C GLU A 325 12.47 18.01 4.91
N VAL A 326 11.70 16.98 5.29
CA VAL A 326 11.58 16.57 6.70
C VAL A 326 12.92 16.13 7.27
N ILE A 327 13.71 15.37 6.50
CA ILE A 327 15.06 14.93 6.90
C ILE A 327 15.95 16.16 7.14
N THR A 328 15.87 17.17 6.27
CA THR A 328 16.64 18.40 6.39
C THR A 328 16.26 19.18 7.65
N ARG A 329 14.96 19.33 7.94
CA ARG A 329 14.51 20.03 9.15
C ARG A 329 14.84 19.31 10.44
N LEU A 330 14.91 17.98 10.44
CA LEU A 330 15.41 17.20 11.56
C LEU A 330 16.92 17.43 11.75
N LYS A 331 17.71 17.40 10.67
CA LYS A 331 19.16 17.67 10.71
C LYS A 331 19.49 19.06 11.26
N THR A 332 18.69 20.08 10.92
CA THR A 332 18.91 21.45 11.41
C THR A 332 18.35 21.69 12.81
N GLY A 333 17.60 20.73 13.38
CA GLY A 333 16.93 20.89 14.68
C GLY A 333 15.66 21.74 14.63
N ALA A 334 15.18 22.13 13.44
CA ALA A 334 13.92 22.87 13.25
C ALA A 334 12.68 22.01 13.56
N LEU A 335 12.82 20.69 13.55
CA LEU A 335 11.83 19.71 14.01
C LEU A 335 12.52 18.69 14.93
N CYS A 336 11.77 18.11 15.86
CA CYS A 336 12.24 16.97 16.65
C CYS A 336 11.08 16.02 17.00
N ALA A 337 11.38 14.73 17.15
CA ALA A 337 10.37 13.70 17.38
C ALA A 337 10.11 13.41 18.88
N ARG A 338 10.40 14.36 19.77
CA ARG A 338 10.39 14.14 21.22
C ARG A 338 9.02 13.67 21.71
N GLY A 339 9.00 12.54 22.44
CA GLY A 339 7.78 11.96 23.01
C GLY A 339 6.90 11.20 22.03
N LEU A 340 7.29 11.10 20.75
CA LEU A 340 6.51 10.38 19.75
C LEU A 340 6.73 8.86 19.84
N ARG A 341 5.72 8.11 19.41
CA ARG A 341 5.81 6.68 19.07
C ARG A 341 5.64 6.56 17.56
N ILE A 342 6.66 6.06 16.87
CA ILE A 342 6.70 6.08 15.41
C ILE A 342 6.92 4.65 14.91
N VAL A 343 5.98 4.13 14.12
CA VAL A 343 6.22 2.96 13.26
C VAL A 343 6.68 3.47 11.90
N LEU A 344 7.86 3.02 11.49
CA LEU A 344 8.47 3.37 10.22
C LEU A 344 8.70 2.10 9.41
N GLU A 345 7.88 1.92 8.39
CA GLU A 345 7.86 0.73 7.55
C GLU A 345 8.28 1.08 6.12
N ALA A 346 9.15 0.27 5.52
CA ALA A 346 9.51 0.39 4.11
C ALA A 346 9.86 -0.97 3.49
N GLY A 347 9.50 -1.15 2.22
CA GLY A 347 9.73 -2.39 1.47
C GLY A 347 11.13 -2.44 0.84
N VAL A 348 11.77 -3.61 0.85
CA VAL A 348 13.08 -3.79 0.17
C VAL A 348 12.97 -3.69 -1.36
N ARG A 349 11.75 -3.85 -1.91
CA ARG A 349 11.49 -3.78 -3.35
C ARG A 349 11.19 -2.37 -3.87
N GLU A 350 11.43 -1.33 -3.06
CA GLU A 350 11.31 0.08 -3.43
C GLU A 350 12.56 0.90 -3.07
N PRO A 351 13.73 0.66 -3.72
CA PRO A 351 15.04 1.10 -3.25
C PRO A 351 15.14 2.58 -2.88
N ILE A 352 14.62 3.49 -3.71
CA ILE A 352 14.62 4.94 -3.43
C ILE A 352 13.87 5.26 -2.13
N VAL A 353 12.69 4.65 -1.93
CA VAL A 353 11.86 4.88 -0.75
C VAL A 353 12.51 4.25 0.47
N PHE A 354 12.99 3.01 0.34
CA PHE A 354 13.66 2.28 1.40
C PHE A 354 14.88 3.03 1.94
N GLN A 355 15.77 3.49 1.05
CA GLN A 355 16.96 4.27 1.43
C GLN A 355 16.60 5.61 2.08
N ALA A 356 15.58 6.32 1.57
CA ALA A 356 15.11 7.55 2.20
C ALA A 356 14.56 7.30 3.62
N ASN A 357 13.86 6.20 3.84
CA ASN A 357 13.36 5.79 5.16
C ASN A 357 14.50 5.37 6.10
N GLN A 358 15.56 4.72 5.60
CA GLN A 358 16.76 4.42 6.38
C GLN A 358 17.52 5.69 6.79
N ALA A 359 17.66 6.65 5.87
CA ALA A 359 18.27 7.95 6.15
C ALA A 359 17.48 8.72 7.20
N LEU A 360 16.14 8.72 7.10
CA LEU A 360 15.26 9.28 8.12
C LEU A 360 15.41 8.56 9.47
N TYR A 361 15.39 7.23 9.48
CA TYR A 361 15.56 6.44 10.71
C TYR A 361 16.85 6.82 11.44
N ALA A 362 17.96 6.98 10.71
CA ALA A 362 19.23 7.41 11.30
C ALA A 362 19.17 8.83 11.92
N GLN A 363 18.36 9.74 11.37
CA GLN A 363 18.14 11.08 11.95
C GLN A 363 17.22 11.04 13.18
N LEU A 364 16.23 10.14 13.18
CA LEU A 364 15.24 10.01 14.24
C LEU A 364 15.68 9.11 15.39
N ASN A 365 16.74 8.30 15.28
CA ASN A 365 17.06 7.29 16.29
C ASN A 365 17.87 7.86 17.46
N THR A 366 17.24 8.71 18.26
CA THR A 366 17.74 9.23 19.54
C THR A 366 16.97 8.63 20.73
N SER A 367 17.39 8.87 21.97
CA SER A 367 16.76 8.26 23.16
C SER A 367 15.42 8.88 23.59
N GLN A 368 14.93 9.92 22.90
CA GLN A 368 13.79 10.74 23.35
C GLN A 368 12.42 10.31 22.77
N GLN A 369 12.39 9.24 21.97
CA GLN A 369 11.18 8.72 21.32
C GLN A 369 11.30 7.22 21.07
N SER A 370 10.16 6.58 20.78
CA SER A 370 10.12 5.15 20.45
C SER A 370 9.94 4.96 18.95
N ILE A 371 10.95 4.38 18.27
CA ILE A 371 10.87 4.07 16.85
C ILE A 371 10.80 2.56 16.62
N PHE A 372 9.80 2.10 15.87
CA PHE A 372 9.64 0.74 15.42
C PHE A 372 9.97 0.64 13.94
N TRP A 373 11.22 0.29 13.62
CA TRP A 373 11.62 0.01 12.24
C TRP A 373 11.06 -1.33 11.77
N ARG A 374 10.47 -1.35 10.57
CA ARG A 374 9.96 -2.56 9.92
C ARG A 374 10.40 -2.60 8.46
N GLN A 375 11.11 -3.66 8.11
CA GLN A 375 11.45 -3.98 6.73
C GLN A 375 10.45 -5.00 6.21
N VAL A 376 9.93 -4.79 5.00
CA VAL A 376 8.96 -5.69 4.37
C VAL A 376 9.57 -6.30 3.12
N ASP A 377 9.45 -7.62 2.95
CA ASP A 377 9.73 -8.30 1.68
C ASP A 377 8.58 -8.04 0.69
N GLY A 378 8.57 -6.82 0.18
CA GLY A 378 7.51 -6.26 -0.64
C GLY A 378 7.93 -4.87 -1.12
N GLY A 379 7.06 -4.22 -1.89
CA GLY A 379 7.34 -2.94 -2.53
C GLY A 379 6.36 -1.83 -2.15
N HIS A 380 6.20 -0.88 -3.07
CA HIS A 380 5.30 0.26 -2.93
C HIS A 380 3.84 -0.14 -3.19
N ASP A 381 3.33 -1.05 -2.35
CA ASP A 381 2.16 -1.88 -2.65
C ASP A 381 1.13 -1.89 -1.51
N ALA A 382 -0.12 -1.57 -1.84
CA ALA A 382 -1.21 -1.56 -0.88
C ALA A 382 -1.56 -2.95 -0.32
N LEU A 383 -1.32 -4.02 -1.09
CA LEU A 383 -1.48 -5.38 -0.60
C LEU A 383 -0.54 -5.66 0.58
N CYS A 384 0.66 -5.09 0.57
CA CYS A 384 1.60 -5.19 1.70
C CYS A 384 1.19 -4.24 2.82
N TRP A 385 0.87 -2.99 2.49
CA TRP A 385 0.53 -1.97 3.47
C TRP A 385 -0.66 -2.35 4.35
N ARG A 386 -1.64 -3.10 3.83
CA ARG A 386 -2.83 -3.48 4.62
C ARG A 386 -2.48 -4.24 5.91
N GLY A 387 -1.49 -5.13 5.85
CA GLY A 387 -1.02 -5.87 7.02
C GLY A 387 -0.15 -5.04 7.94
N GLY A 388 0.75 -4.23 7.37
CA GLY A 388 1.56 -3.28 8.15
C GLY A 388 0.70 -2.20 8.84
N LEU A 389 -0.47 -1.87 8.28
CA LEU A 389 -1.42 -0.91 8.84
C LEU A 389 -1.96 -1.44 10.17
N THR A 390 -2.52 -2.65 10.17
CA THR A 390 -3.09 -3.25 11.38
C THR A 390 -2.01 -3.62 12.40
N GLN A 391 -0.88 -4.18 11.95
CA GLN A 391 0.27 -4.44 12.81
C GLN A 391 0.85 -3.15 13.42
N GLY A 392 0.87 -2.06 12.66
CA GLY A 392 1.35 -0.76 13.10
C GLY A 392 0.46 -0.15 14.20
N LEU A 393 -0.86 -0.27 14.06
CA LEU A 393 -1.80 0.12 15.11
C LEU A 393 -1.55 -0.67 16.41
N MET A 394 -1.34 -1.99 16.31
CA MET A 394 -1.02 -2.82 17.47
C MET A 394 0.27 -2.37 18.17
N LEU A 395 1.33 -2.04 17.41
CA LEU A 395 2.60 -1.58 18.00
C LEU A 395 2.46 -0.21 18.69
N LEU A 396 1.72 0.70 18.08
CA LEU A 396 1.52 2.05 18.63
C LEU A 396 0.67 2.02 19.90
N TRP A 397 -0.40 1.22 19.91
CA TRP A 397 -1.30 1.05 21.04
C TRP A 397 -0.94 -0.11 21.97
N GLN A 398 0.23 -0.75 21.82
CA GLN A 398 0.66 -1.84 22.69
C GLN A 398 0.44 -1.55 24.19
N PRO A 399 0.79 -0.35 24.73
CA PRO A 399 0.55 -0.06 26.14
C PRO A 399 -0.93 -0.10 26.57
N LEU A 400 -1.86 0.18 25.65
CA LEU A 400 -3.30 0.06 25.92
C LEU A 400 -3.75 -1.40 25.78
N ILE A 401 -3.27 -2.10 24.76
CA ILE A 401 -3.61 -3.49 24.49
C ILE A 401 -3.19 -4.40 25.65
N ASP A 402 -2.04 -4.14 26.27
CA ASP A 402 -1.54 -4.89 27.43
C ASP A 402 -2.47 -4.83 28.65
N THR A 403 -3.50 -3.97 28.63
CA THR A 403 -4.50 -3.80 29.70
C THR A 403 -5.89 -4.36 29.37
N LEU A 404 -6.12 -4.86 28.14
CA LEU A 404 -7.38 -5.48 27.69
C LEU A 404 -7.53 -6.93 28.17
#